data_AF-A0A933HY79-F1
#
_entry.id   AF-A0A933HY79-F1
#
_cell.length_a   1.000
_cell.length_b   1.000
_cell.length_c   1.000
_cell.angle_alpha   90.00
_cell.angle_beta   90.00
_cell.angle_gamma   90.00
#
_symmetry.space_group_name_H-M   'P 1'
#
loop_
_entity.id
_entity.type
_entity.pdbx_description
1 polymer ?
#
loop_
_entity_poly.entity_id
_entity_poly.type
_entity_poly.pdbx_seq_one_letter_code
_entity_poly.pdbx_strand_id
1 'polypeptide(L)'
;MALGLTKDLVQAAAAVEARGAEYEEGKTMVDVNGHRVRIEEYIVRPAEDQFKFMVLNERSNRFDYFYYQAKFNKALPENLSVALRYLNGKTGTAPDYFIKSFESGRSNTQDAIQELGAGGHLVNTVLTADRTVYDPDANTFRTVKTGESLWNTLFDNYSYKINGTEKYGWEPAGAANITAYDYVVTGFKTRILGGGAACALAGCATAGPVTCTATACETAARPSSITQPAGNSKLHERVTITYAGNGTSETYDYYVVADDGRLATSADFYGLTSGETYKNTLLQYNYEHTIQASEFGGRSIDLVVEPKIMVKSGLIP
;
A
#
# COMPACT_ATOMS: atom_id res chain seq x y z
N MET A 1 12.24 5.63 9.84
CA MET A 1 12.36 5.09 11.23
C MET A 1 12.93 3.68 11.13
N ALA A 2 13.88 3.27 11.99
CA ALA A 2 14.39 1.90 11.92
C ALA A 2 13.30 0.91 12.37
N LEU A 3 12.98 -0.08 11.55
CA LEU A 3 11.87 -1.01 11.75
C LEU A 3 12.08 -2.05 12.88
N GLY A 4 13.22 -2.03 13.57
CA GLY A 4 13.58 -2.94 14.68
C GLY A 4 13.53 -2.29 16.06
N LEU A 5 12.70 -1.27 16.25
CA LEU A 5 12.54 -0.60 17.55
C LEU A 5 11.62 -1.40 18.47
N THR A 6 11.93 -1.40 19.76
CA THR A 6 11.04 -1.91 20.82
C THR A 6 9.77 -1.06 20.89
N LYS A 7 8.65 -1.65 21.36
CA LYS A 7 7.38 -0.94 21.59
C LYS A 7 7.56 0.43 22.24
N ASP A 8 8.27 0.51 23.37
CA ASP A 8 8.43 1.75 24.13
C ASP A 8 9.15 2.85 23.34
N LEU A 9 10.12 2.48 22.50
CA LEU A 9 10.82 3.43 21.62
C LEU A 9 9.93 3.92 20.48
N VAL A 10 9.11 3.04 19.90
CA VAL A 10 8.13 3.42 18.88
C VAL A 10 7.09 4.37 19.47
N GLN A 11 6.53 4.03 20.63
CA GLN A 11 5.54 4.86 21.32
C GLN A 11 6.14 6.20 21.78
N ALA A 12 7.38 6.23 22.26
CA ALA A 12 8.06 7.47 22.62
C ALA A 12 8.31 8.37 21.40
N ALA A 13 8.77 7.80 20.29
CA ALA A 13 8.94 8.54 19.05
C ALA A 13 7.60 9.08 18.53
N ALA A 14 6.56 8.24 18.56
CA ALA A 14 5.21 8.63 18.16
C ALA A 14 4.64 9.74 19.04
N ALA A 15 4.83 9.68 20.36
CA ALA A 15 4.35 10.72 21.28
C ALA A 15 5.04 12.07 21.07
N VAL A 16 6.28 12.09 20.58
CA VAL A 16 6.96 13.33 20.19
C VAL A 16 6.40 13.86 18.87
N GLU A 17 6.21 12.99 17.88
CA GLU A 17 5.67 13.36 16.56
C GLU A 17 4.22 13.85 16.65
N ALA A 18 3.37 13.16 17.41
CA ALA A 18 1.95 13.46 17.55
C ALA A 18 1.65 14.85 18.12
N ARG A 19 2.60 15.46 18.86
CA ARG A 19 2.46 16.86 19.33
C ARG A 19 2.36 17.87 18.19
N GLY A 20 2.87 17.52 17.01
CA GLY A 20 2.76 18.31 15.78
C GLY A 20 1.77 17.73 14.77
N ALA A 21 0.84 16.88 15.20
CA ALA A 21 -0.12 16.26 14.30
C ALA A 21 -1.12 17.27 13.75
N GLU A 22 -1.38 17.20 12.45
CA GLU A 22 -2.47 17.92 11.79
C GLU A 22 -3.80 17.19 11.98
N TYR A 23 -3.74 15.85 12.09
CA TYR A 23 -4.88 14.99 12.36
C TYR A 23 -4.49 13.92 13.36
N GLU A 24 -5.39 13.63 14.29
CA GLU A 24 -5.25 12.56 15.28
C GLU A 24 -6.61 11.89 15.46
N GLU A 25 -6.63 10.57 15.44
CA GLU A 25 -7.79 9.74 15.72
C GLU A 25 -7.37 8.59 16.64
N GLY A 26 -8.32 8.12 17.44
CA GLY A 26 -8.07 6.98 18.32
C GLY A 26 -9.37 6.30 18.67
N LYS A 27 -9.34 4.96 18.69
CA LYS A 27 -10.49 4.16 19.07
C LYS A 27 -10.12 2.80 19.62
N THR A 28 -11.14 2.08 20.08
CA THR A 28 -10.99 0.69 20.50
C THR A 28 -12.09 -0.13 19.86
N MET A 29 -11.72 -1.28 19.31
CA MET A 29 -12.63 -2.18 18.62
C MET A 29 -12.22 -3.64 18.84
N VAL A 30 -13.01 -4.57 18.30
CA VAL A 30 -12.68 -6.00 18.23
C VAL A 30 -12.24 -6.33 16.81
N ASP A 31 -11.04 -6.90 16.66
CA ASP A 31 -10.49 -7.31 15.36
C ASP A 31 -11.13 -8.60 14.83
N VAL A 32 -10.78 -9.00 13.60
CA VAL A 32 -11.35 -10.20 12.96
C VAL A 32 -11.08 -11.51 13.74
N ASN A 33 -10.05 -11.51 14.58
CA ASN A 33 -9.67 -12.65 15.42
C ASN A 33 -10.36 -12.62 16.80
N GLY A 34 -11.23 -11.64 17.05
CA GLY A 34 -11.95 -11.49 18.31
C GLY A 34 -11.13 -10.82 19.41
N HIS A 35 -9.99 -10.22 19.08
CA HIS A 35 -9.15 -9.52 20.06
C HIS A 35 -9.50 -8.05 20.14
N ARG A 36 -9.51 -7.50 21.35
CA ARG A 36 -9.66 -6.06 21.56
C ARG A 36 -8.37 -5.35 21.13
N VAL A 37 -8.49 -4.39 20.22
CA VAL A 37 -7.39 -3.57 19.72
C VAL A 37 -7.66 -2.10 20.00
N ARG A 38 -6.66 -1.41 20.56
CA ARG A 38 -6.62 0.06 20.63
C ARG A 38 -5.86 0.55 19.40
N ILE A 39 -6.51 1.42 18.64
CA ILE A 39 -5.98 2.04 17.43
C ILE A 39 -5.66 3.49 17.78
N GLU A 40 -4.47 3.94 17.39
CA GLU A 40 -4.07 5.35 17.41
C GLU A 40 -3.49 5.71 16.05
N GLU A 41 -3.97 6.80 15.49
CA GLU A 41 -3.62 7.23 14.14
C GLU A 41 -3.31 8.71 14.14
N TYR A 42 -2.26 9.08 13.43
CA TYR A 42 -1.96 10.48 13.26
C TYR A 42 -1.30 10.77 11.92
N ILE A 43 -1.50 12.01 11.47
CA ILE A 43 -0.84 12.58 10.31
C ILE A 43 -0.03 13.78 10.76
N VAL A 44 1.24 13.79 10.40
CA VAL A 44 2.17 14.90 10.67
C VAL A 44 2.81 15.37 9.37
N ARG A 45 3.37 16.58 9.44
CA ARG A 45 4.19 17.19 8.38
C ARG A 45 5.63 17.29 8.85
N PRO A 46 6.49 16.29 8.58
CA PRO A 46 7.88 16.32 9.06
C PRO A 46 8.71 17.47 8.47
N ALA A 47 8.34 17.93 7.26
CA ALA A 47 8.93 19.06 6.55
C ALA A 47 7.87 19.67 5.60
N GLU A 48 8.09 20.87 5.08
CA GLU A 48 7.10 21.57 4.24
C GLU A 48 6.59 20.76 3.05
N ASP A 49 7.43 19.90 2.46
CA ASP A 49 7.13 19.03 1.32
C ASP A 49 6.90 17.57 1.70
N GLN A 50 6.69 17.26 2.99
CA GLN A 50 6.55 15.89 3.49
C GLN A 50 5.23 15.64 4.19
N PHE A 51 4.70 14.46 3.94
CA PHE A 51 3.52 13.91 4.59
C PHE A 51 3.92 12.62 5.29
N LYS A 52 3.43 12.41 6.52
CA LYS A 52 3.61 11.14 7.20
C LYS A 52 2.35 10.72 7.92
N PHE A 53 1.86 9.53 7.58
CA PHE A 53 0.76 8.85 8.22
C PHE A 53 1.29 7.71 9.09
N MET A 54 0.76 7.59 10.31
CA MET A 54 1.17 6.60 11.31
C MET A 54 -0.08 5.93 11.87
N VAL A 55 0.02 4.61 12.08
CA VAL A 55 -1.01 3.79 12.72
C VAL A 55 -0.32 2.92 13.76
N LEU A 56 -0.80 2.98 14.99
CA LEU A 56 -0.35 2.17 16.11
C LEU A 56 -1.50 1.28 16.56
N ASN A 57 -1.23 -0.01 16.75
CA ASN A 57 -2.21 -1.00 17.13
C ASN A 57 -1.71 -1.75 18.35
N GLU A 58 -2.39 -1.53 19.47
CA GLU A 58 -2.08 -2.18 20.73
C GLU A 58 -3.13 -3.22 21.09
N ARG A 59 -2.66 -4.45 21.35
CA ARG A 59 -3.44 -5.55 21.92
C ARG A 59 -2.80 -5.94 23.26
N SER A 60 -3.47 -6.80 24.03
CA SER A 60 -2.98 -7.20 25.37
C SER A 60 -1.60 -7.87 25.36
N ASN A 61 -1.21 -8.52 24.27
CA ASN A 61 0.01 -9.33 24.16
C ASN A 61 0.90 -8.98 22.96
N ARG A 62 0.53 -7.99 22.14
CA ARG A 62 1.28 -7.62 20.94
C ARG A 62 1.07 -6.15 20.58
N PHE A 63 2.03 -5.63 19.82
CA PHE A 63 2.00 -4.28 19.31
C PHE A 63 2.42 -4.31 17.84
N ASP A 64 1.58 -3.74 16.99
CA ASP A 64 1.77 -3.66 15.55
C ASP A 64 1.70 -2.19 15.15
N TYR A 65 2.50 -1.79 14.17
CA TYR A 65 2.47 -0.43 13.68
C TYR A 65 2.73 -0.36 12.19
N PHE A 66 2.17 0.68 11.58
CA PHE A 66 2.36 1.05 10.20
C PHE A 66 2.74 2.51 10.10
N TYR A 67 3.55 2.82 9.09
CA TYR A 67 3.73 4.18 8.64
C TYR A 67 3.87 4.28 7.14
N TYR A 68 3.50 5.46 6.63
CA TYR A 68 3.73 5.88 5.26
C TYR A 68 4.25 7.31 5.27
N GLN A 69 5.49 7.50 4.84
CA GLN A 69 6.12 8.80 4.71
C GLN A 69 6.38 9.09 3.24
N ALA A 70 5.81 10.17 2.73
CA ALA A 70 5.98 10.62 1.35
C ALA A 70 6.62 12.00 1.30
N LYS A 71 7.50 12.20 0.31
CA LYS A 71 8.06 13.49 -0.07
C LYS A 71 7.47 13.92 -1.41
N PHE A 72 6.93 15.13 -1.47
CA PHE A 72 6.29 15.70 -2.65
C PHE A 72 7.26 16.50 -3.51
N ASN A 73 6.81 16.87 -4.71
CA ASN A 73 7.56 17.70 -5.65
C ASN A 73 7.71 19.16 -5.22
N LYS A 74 6.91 19.63 -4.26
CA LYS A 74 6.90 21.00 -3.74
C LYS A 74 6.25 21.04 -2.34
N ALA A 75 6.35 22.21 -1.70
CA ALA A 75 5.70 22.46 -0.40
C ALA A 75 4.21 22.11 -0.46
N LEU A 76 3.76 21.28 0.47
CA LEU A 76 2.39 20.84 0.60
C LEU A 76 1.50 22.01 1.04
N PRO A 77 0.26 22.09 0.55
CA PRO A 77 -0.68 23.14 0.96
C PRO A 77 -1.13 22.94 2.41
N GLU A 78 -1.75 23.96 2.99
CA GLU A 78 -2.39 23.88 4.32
C GLU A 78 -3.49 22.81 4.33
N ASN A 79 -4.36 22.81 3.32
CA ASN A 79 -5.34 21.75 3.11
C ASN A 79 -4.72 20.56 2.36
N LEU A 80 -4.29 19.53 3.09
CA LEU A 80 -3.67 18.33 2.53
C LEU A 80 -4.51 17.62 1.46
N SER A 81 -5.85 17.70 1.51
CA SER A 81 -6.71 17.02 0.53
C SER A 81 -6.45 17.48 -0.91
N VAL A 82 -5.93 18.70 -1.09
CA VAL A 82 -5.51 19.22 -2.40
C VAL A 82 -4.38 18.38 -3.01
N ALA A 83 -3.44 17.90 -2.19
CA ALA A 83 -2.31 17.09 -2.63
C ALA A 83 -2.59 15.59 -2.61
N LEU A 84 -3.37 15.11 -1.64
CA LEU A 84 -3.54 13.66 -1.38
C LEU A 84 -4.62 12.99 -2.25
N ARG A 85 -5.64 13.73 -2.71
CA ARG A 85 -6.76 13.14 -3.45
C ARG A 85 -6.40 12.48 -4.79
N TYR A 86 -5.26 12.85 -5.39
CA TYR A 86 -4.83 12.35 -6.69
C TYR A 86 -3.67 11.35 -6.60
N LEU A 87 -3.36 10.80 -5.42
CA LEU A 87 -2.29 9.80 -5.29
C LEU A 87 -2.56 8.55 -6.13
N ASN A 88 -3.84 8.20 -6.37
CA ASN A 88 -4.26 7.09 -7.22
C ASN A 88 -4.45 7.47 -8.70
N GLY A 89 -4.08 8.69 -9.07
CA GLY A 89 -4.13 9.20 -10.43
C GLY A 89 -5.12 10.34 -10.65
N LYS A 90 -4.95 11.05 -11.76
CA LYS A 90 -5.81 12.16 -12.20
C LYS A 90 -6.05 12.11 -13.71
N THR A 91 -7.31 12.28 -14.12
CA THR A 91 -7.65 12.35 -15.54
C THR A 91 -7.47 13.76 -16.11
N GLY A 92 -7.14 13.85 -17.40
CA GLY A 92 -7.02 15.11 -18.10
C GLY A 92 -5.69 15.80 -17.83
N THR A 93 -5.68 16.85 -17.00
CA THR A 93 -4.47 17.62 -16.70
C THR A 93 -3.61 16.93 -15.64
N ALA A 94 -2.30 17.07 -15.77
CA ALA A 94 -1.35 16.57 -14.78
C ALA A 94 -1.64 17.20 -13.39
N PRO A 95 -1.59 16.43 -12.30
CA PRO A 95 -1.77 16.98 -10.97
C PRO A 95 -0.57 17.86 -10.59
N ASP A 96 -0.85 18.94 -9.86
CA ASP A 96 0.16 19.89 -9.38
C ASP A 96 1.10 19.30 -8.32
N TYR A 97 0.59 18.31 -7.59
CA TYR A 97 1.25 17.62 -6.49
C TYR A 97 1.44 16.15 -6.85
N PHE A 98 2.66 15.66 -6.69
CA PHE A 98 3.00 14.26 -6.89
C PHE A 98 4.17 13.86 -6.00
N ILE A 99 4.27 12.57 -5.71
CA ILE A 99 5.28 12.04 -4.81
C ILE A 99 6.60 11.87 -5.57
N LYS A 100 7.71 12.34 -4.99
CA LYS A 100 9.09 12.14 -5.48
C LYS A 100 9.73 10.90 -4.87
N SER A 101 9.37 10.57 -3.64
CA SER A 101 9.81 9.37 -2.95
C SER A 101 8.87 9.02 -1.81
N PHE A 102 8.78 7.75 -1.44
CA PHE A 102 8.11 7.33 -0.23
C PHE A 102 8.90 6.22 0.48
N GLU A 103 8.63 6.10 1.77
CA GLU A 103 8.98 4.95 2.60
C GLU A 103 7.71 4.52 3.32
N SER A 104 7.41 3.22 3.27
CA SER A 104 6.39 2.64 4.14
C SER A 104 6.97 1.49 4.95
N GLY A 105 6.43 1.30 6.13
CA GLY A 105 6.90 0.30 7.05
C GLY A 105 5.75 -0.32 7.82
N ARG A 106 5.77 -1.64 7.97
CA ARG A 106 4.82 -2.42 8.79
C ARG A 106 5.64 -3.31 9.70
N SER A 107 5.31 -3.38 10.98
CA SER A 107 6.07 -4.22 11.90
C SER A 107 5.29 -4.58 13.16
N ASN A 108 5.59 -5.75 13.72
CA ASN A 108 5.15 -6.22 15.04
C ASN A 108 6.26 -6.10 16.10
N THR A 109 7.26 -5.24 15.85
CA THR A 109 8.54 -5.06 16.60
C THR A 109 9.59 -6.17 16.47
N GLN A 110 9.23 -7.32 15.89
CA GLN A 110 10.16 -8.44 15.65
C GLN A 110 10.40 -8.67 14.15
N ASP A 111 9.30 -8.63 13.40
CA ASP A 111 9.24 -8.76 11.96
C ASP A 111 8.88 -7.43 11.33
N ALA A 112 9.30 -7.22 10.09
CA ALA A 112 9.07 -5.99 9.37
C ALA A 112 8.94 -6.19 7.86
N ILE A 113 8.04 -5.41 7.27
CA ILE A 113 7.96 -5.17 5.84
C ILE A 113 8.31 -3.72 5.57
N GLN A 114 9.14 -3.47 4.57
CA GLN A 114 9.52 -2.13 4.14
C GLN A 114 9.29 -1.97 2.65
N GLU A 115 8.72 -0.84 2.26
CA GLU A 115 8.62 -0.42 0.87
C GLU A 115 9.31 0.91 0.69
N LEU A 116 10.07 1.04 -0.39
CA LEU A 116 10.80 2.26 -0.72
C LEU A 116 10.52 2.58 -2.18
N GLY A 117 10.07 3.80 -2.47
CA GLY A 117 9.95 4.33 -3.82
C GLY A 117 10.80 5.59 -3.97
N ALA A 118 11.53 5.73 -5.07
CA ALA A 118 12.34 6.91 -5.36
C ALA A 118 12.33 7.24 -6.86
N GLY A 119 12.68 8.47 -7.21
CA GLY A 119 12.60 8.95 -8.60
C GLY A 119 11.16 9.17 -9.08
N GLY A 120 10.26 9.47 -8.14
CA GLY A 120 8.86 9.72 -8.44
C GLY A 120 8.68 10.85 -9.46
N HIS A 121 7.90 10.62 -10.50
CA HIS A 121 7.56 11.59 -11.52
C HIS A 121 6.22 11.23 -12.18
N LEU A 122 5.61 12.19 -12.85
CA LEU A 122 4.32 11.98 -13.49
C LEU A 122 4.48 11.35 -14.86
N VAL A 123 3.70 10.30 -15.10
CA VAL A 123 3.58 9.62 -16.38
C VAL A 123 2.14 9.71 -16.85
N ASN A 124 1.96 10.19 -18.08
CA ASN A 124 0.66 10.12 -18.75
C ASN A 124 0.48 8.71 -19.31
N THR A 125 -0.37 7.92 -18.67
CA THR A 125 -0.72 6.60 -19.16
C THR A 125 -1.79 6.77 -20.24
N VAL A 126 -1.38 6.69 -21.51
CA VAL A 126 -2.34 6.57 -22.61
C VAL A 126 -2.95 5.17 -22.51
N LEU A 127 -4.21 5.12 -22.09
CA LEU A 127 -4.89 3.84 -21.89
C LEU A 127 -5.07 3.11 -23.22
N THR A 128 -4.71 1.83 -23.24
CA THR A 128 -4.93 0.91 -24.38
C THR A 128 -6.34 0.29 -24.38
N ALA A 129 -7.07 0.44 -23.27
CA ALA A 129 -8.44 0.03 -23.10
C ALA A 129 -9.15 0.95 -22.09
N ASP A 130 -10.48 1.04 -22.18
CA ASP A 130 -11.31 1.75 -21.22
C ASP A 130 -11.01 1.29 -19.79
N ARG A 131 -10.87 2.25 -18.85
CA ARG A 131 -10.62 1.97 -17.45
C ARG A 131 -11.59 2.73 -16.56
N THR A 132 -12.21 2.06 -15.61
CA THR A 132 -12.95 2.73 -14.54
C THR A 132 -11.98 3.27 -13.51
N VAL A 133 -12.04 4.58 -13.26
CA VAL A 133 -11.27 5.27 -12.22
C VAL A 133 -12.21 6.08 -11.35
N TYR A 134 -11.83 6.30 -10.10
CA TYR A 134 -12.51 7.26 -9.26
C TYR A 134 -12.02 8.67 -9.60
N ASP A 135 -12.95 9.60 -9.86
CA ASP A 135 -12.67 11.01 -10.08
C ASP A 135 -12.92 11.79 -8.79
N PRO A 136 -11.86 12.30 -8.11
CA PRO A 136 -12.00 13.05 -6.88
C PRO A 136 -12.75 14.38 -7.02
N ASP A 137 -12.75 14.99 -8.20
CA ASP A 137 -13.43 16.27 -8.41
C ASP A 137 -14.94 16.08 -8.57
N ALA A 138 -15.34 14.99 -9.23
CA ALA A 138 -16.74 14.63 -9.39
C ALA A 138 -17.28 13.73 -8.26
N ASN A 139 -16.42 13.23 -7.37
CA ASN A 139 -16.74 12.26 -6.32
C ASN A 139 -17.56 11.08 -6.86
N THR A 140 -17.09 10.48 -7.95
CA THR A 140 -17.74 9.33 -8.59
C THR A 140 -16.74 8.51 -9.40
N PHE A 141 -17.05 7.25 -9.60
CA PHE A 141 -16.38 6.46 -10.62
C PHE A 141 -16.78 6.96 -12.01
N ARG A 142 -15.81 7.08 -12.92
CA ARG A 142 -16.01 7.35 -14.34
C ARG A 142 -15.17 6.43 -15.20
N THR A 143 -15.64 6.15 -16.40
CA THR A 143 -14.85 5.44 -17.41
C THR A 143 -13.95 6.42 -18.14
N VAL A 144 -12.64 6.25 -17.98
CA VAL A 144 -11.61 6.90 -18.80
C VAL A 144 -11.51 6.13 -20.09
N LYS A 145 -11.75 6.82 -21.21
CA LYS A 145 -11.77 6.19 -22.53
C LYS A 145 -10.37 5.96 -23.06
N THR A 146 -10.21 4.95 -23.93
CA THR A 146 -8.99 4.78 -24.72
C THR A 146 -8.58 6.11 -25.37
N GLY A 147 -7.31 6.50 -25.22
CA GLY A 147 -6.77 7.76 -25.72
C GLY A 147 -6.93 8.97 -24.78
N GLU A 148 -7.73 8.89 -23.72
CA GLU A 148 -7.75 9.93 -22.68
C GLU A 148 -6.48 9.85 -21.81
N SER A 149 -6.09 11.01 -21.25
CA SER A 149 -4.94 11.10 -20.37
C SER A 149 -5.29 10.67 -18.94
N LEU A 150 -4.50 9.75 -18.39
CA LEU A 150 -4.52 9.36 -16.99
C LEU A 150 -3.11 9.52 -16.42
N TRP A 151 -2.92 10.55 -15.60
CA TRP A 151 -1.65 10.85 -14.96
C TRP A 151 -1.51 10.08 -13.67
N ASN A 152 -0.42 9.33 -13.52
CA ASN A 152 -0.05 8.63 -12.29
C ASN A 152 1.38 8.99 -11.89
N THR A 153 1.68 8.89 -10.61
CA THR A 153 3.08 8.94 -10.15
C THR A 153 3.71 7.58 -10.40
N LEU A 154 4.83 7.57 -11.11
CA LEU A 154 5.67 6.39 -11.30
C LEU A 154 7.02 6.62 -10.60
N PHE A 155 7.55 5.57 -9.97
CA PHE A 155 8.84 5.60 -9.28
C PHE A 155 9.88 4.86 -10.13
N ASP A 156 10.99 5.53 -10.44
CA ASP A 156 12.10 4.92 -11.16
C ASP A 156 12.69 3.74 -10.40
N ASN A 157 12.76 3.84 -9.07
CA ASN A 157 13.32 2.81 -8.22
C ASN A 157 12.29 2.40 -7.19
N TYR A 158 12.18 1.08 -7.00
CA TYR A 158 11.35 0.52 -5.94
C TYR A 158 12.06 -0.66 -5.28
N SER A 159 11.80 -0.84 -3.98
CA SER A 159 12.30 -1.95 -3.17
C SER A 159 11.23 -2.37 -2.18
N TYR A 160 10.93 -3.66 -2.17
CA TYR A 160 10.04 -4.33 -1.24
C TYR A 160 10.86 -5.35 -0.43
N LYS A 161 10.91 -5.17 0.89
CA LYS A 161 11.78 -5.94 1.78
C LYS A 161 10.98 -6.61 2.89
N ILE A 162 11.39 -7.82 3.24
CA ILE A 162 10.92 -8.56 4.42
C ILE A 162 12.13 -8.80 5.32
N ASN A 163 12.06 -8.35 6.58
CA ASN A 163 13.14 -8.42 7.56
C ASN A 163 14.48 -7.92 7.00
N GLY A 164 14.44 -6.80 6.26
CA GLY A 164 15.60 -6.16 5.64
C GLY A 164 16.09 -6.81 4.34
N THR A 165 15.57 -7.97 3.96
CA THR A 165 15.93 -8.65 2.71
C THR A 165 15.02 -8.20 1.57
N GLU A 166 15.59 -7.63 0.51
CA GLU A 166 14.83 -7.28 -0.71
C GLU A 166 14.28 -8.57 -1.34
N LYS A 167 12.95 -8.62 -1.47
CA LYS A 167 12.22 -9.70 -2.12
C LYS A 167 11.85 -9.38 -3.56
N TYR A 168 11.54 -8.12 -3.80
CA TYR A 168 11.10 -7.62 -5.08
C TYR A 168 11.50 -6.14 -5.19
N GLY A 169 11.83 -5.70 -6.39
CA GLY A 169 12.13 -4.30 -6.66
C GLY A 169 12.23 -4.07 -8.15
N TRP A 170 12.31 -2.81 -8.55
CA TRP A 170 12.63 -2.45 -9.93
C TRP A 170 13.54 -1.23 -10.00
N GLU A 171 14.15 -1.07 -11.17
CA GLU A 171 14.97 0.08 -11.56
C GLU A 171 14.81 0.32 -13.07
N PRO A 172 15.20 1.50 -13.58
CA PRO A 172 15.18 1.75 -15.02
C PRO A 172 16.16 0.83 -15.75
N ALA A 173 15.78 0.38 -16.95
CA ALA A 173 16.65 -0.49 -17.76
C ALA A 173 17.89 0.23 -18.31
N GLY A 174 17.84 1.57 -18.41
CA GLY A 174 18.91 2.46 -18.88
C GLY A 174 19.03 3.73 -18.02
N ALA A 175 19.71 4.75 -18.54
CA ALA A 175 19.98 5.99 -17.79
C ALA A 175 18.80 6.99 -17.73
N ALA A 176 17.70 6.70 -18.43
CA ALA A 176 16.52 7.55 -18.47
C ALA A 176 15.46 7.09 -17.46
N ASN A 177 14.59 8.02 -17.04
CA ASN A 177 13.43 7.72 -16.20
C ASN A 177 12.47 6.74 -16.90
N ILE A 178 11.70 5.99 -16.11
CA ILE A 178 10.71 5.05 -16.63
C ILE A 178 9.52 5.85 -17.20
N THR A 179 9.20 5.69 -18.48
CA THR A 179 8.18 6.54 -19.15
C THR A 179 6.80 5.92 -19.25
N ALA A 180 6.61 4.67 -18.83
CA ALA A 180 5.33 3.95 -18.93
C ALA A 180 5.23 2.85 -17.86
N TYR A 181 3.99 2.56 -17.44
CA TYR A 181 3.66 1.40 -16.59
C TYR A 181 3.62 0.07 -17.37
N ASP A 182 3.75 0.14 -18.70
CA ASP A 182 3.60 -1.02 -19.56
C ASP A 182 4.80 -1.96 -19.41
N TYR A 183 4.52 -3.15 -18.87
CA TYR A 183 5.52 -4.19 -18.67
C TYR A 183 6.19 -4.67 -19.96
N VAL A 184 5.56 -4.40 -21.10
CA VAL A 184 5.96 -4.89 -22.43
C VAL A 184 6.97 -3.95 -23.11
N VAL A 185 7.12 -2.71 -22.64
CA VAL A 185 7.94 -1.68 -23.28
C VAL A 185 9.22 -1.44 -22.47
N THR A 186 10.19 -2.36 -22.57
CA THR A 186 11.67 -2.22 -22.37
C THR A 186 12.26 -1.24 -21.32
N GLY A 187 11.47 -0.73 -20.37
CA GLY A 187 11.83 0.45 -19.58
C GLY A 187 12.34 0.15 -18.17
N PHE A 188 12.03 -1.03 -17.63
CA PHE A 188 12.45 -1.42 -16.28
C PHE A 188 13.13 -2.78 -16.28
N LYS A 189 13.90 -3.00 -15.22
CA LYS A 189 14.45 -4.27 -14.80
C LYS A 189 13.88 -4.57 -13.43
N THR A 190 13.11 -5.63 -13.28
CA THR A 190 12.60 -6.06 -11.97
C THR A 190 13.58 -7.05 -11.35
N ARG A 191 13.98 -6.81 -10.11
CA ARG A 191 14.82 -7.69 -9.30
C ARG A 191 13.91 -8.52 -8.40
N ILE A 192 14.03 -9.85 -8.43
CA ILE A 192 13.23 -10.76 -7.61
C ILE A 192 14.16 -11.70 -6.86
N LEU A 193 13.96 -11.82 -5.54
CA LEU A 193 14.78 -12.70 -4.71
C LEU A 193 14.57 -14.16 -5.08
N GLY A 194 15.70 -14.86 -5.19
CA GLY A 194 15.76 -16.30 -5.06
C GLY A 194 15.70 -17.07 -6.36
N GLY A 195 15.45 -16.47 -7.52
CA GLY A 195 15.33 -17.14 -8.83
C GLY A 195 15.94 -18.55 -8.94
N GLY A 196 15.08 -19.55 -8.84
CA GLY A 196 15.38 -20.97 -8.86
C GLY A 196 14.44 -21.62 -9.87
N ALA A 197 14.72 -22.90 -10.19
CA ALA A 197 14.13 -23.82 -11.19
C ALA A 197 12.96 -23.35 -12.10
N ALA A 198 11.94 -22.65 -11.59
CA ALA A 198 10.89 -22.02 -12.39
C ALA A 198 11.43 -21.06 -13.48
N CYS A 199 12.59 -20.44 -13.27
CA CYS A 199 13.24 -19.60 -14.28
C CYS A 199 13.94 -20.38 -15.42
N ALA A 200 14.10 -21.70 -15.30
CA ALA A 200 14.65 -22.54 -16.37
C ALA A 200 13.71 -22.59 -17.60
N LEU A 201 12.40 -22.38 -17.40
CA LEU A 201 11.41 -22.23 -18.48
C LEU A 201 11.53 -20.88 -19.23
N ALA A 202 12.24 -19.90 -18.66
CA ALA A 202 12.41 -18.55 -19.21
C ALA A 202 13.88 -18.17 -19.54
N GLY A 203 14.82 -19.12 -19.45
CA GLY A 203 16.22 -18.91 -19.84
C GLY A 203 17.10 -18.15 -18.85
N CYS A 204 16.68 -17.97 -17.59
CA CYS A 204 17.52 -17.32 -16.56
C CYS A 204 18.29 -18.39 -15.75
N ALA A 205 19.60 -18.23 -15.61
CA ALA A 205 20.49 -19.22 -14.98
C ALA A 205 20.71 -18.99 -13.47
N THR A 206 20.61 -20.09 -12.70
CA THR A 206 21.16 -20.38 -11.35
C THR A 206 20.81 -19.47 -10.15
N ALA A 207 20.87 -20.09 -8.96
CA ALA A 207 20.50 -19.54 -7.66
C ALA A 207 21.08 -18.14 -7.40
N GLY A 208 20.19 -17.15 -7.37
CA GLY A 208 20.52 -15.74 -7.14
C GLY A 208 19.31 -14.83 -7.41
N PRO A 209 19.43 -13.51 -7.19
CA PRO A 209 18.42 -12.56 -7.63
C PRO A 209 18.23 -12.65 -9.15
N VAL A 210 16.99 -12.81 -9.62
CA VAL A 210 16.67 -12.77 -11.05
C VAL A 210 16.32 -11.35 -11.43
N THR A 211 16.87 -10.92 -12.57
CA THR A 211 16.46 -9.68 -13.23
C THR A 211 15.54 -10.03 -14.39
N CYS A 212 14.25 -9.72 -14.25
CA CYS A 212 13.27 -9.89 -15.31
C CYS A 212 13.10 -8.60 -16.13
N THR A 213 12.93 -8.77 -17.44
CA THR A 213 12.66 -7.70 -18.41
C THR A 213 11.34 -7.91 -19.16
N ALA A 214 10.54 -8.91 -18.74
CA ALA A 214 9.26 -9.25 -19.35
C ALA A 214 8.30 -9.82 -18.30
N THR A 215 6.99 -9.56 -18.46
CA THR A 215 5.92 -10.01 -17.55
C THR A 215 5.92 -11.51 -17.29
N ALA A 216 6.22 -12.32 -18.31
CA ALA A 216 6.26 -13.78 -18.17
C ALA A 216 7.34 -14.25 -17.19
N CYS A 217 8.51 -13.58 -17.18
CA CYS A 217 9.58 -13.86 -16.23
C CYS A 217 9.15 -13.49 -14.81
N GLU A 218 8.56 -12.30 -14.61
CA GLU A 218 8.07 -11.89 -13.29
C GLU A 218 6.99 -12.84 -12.77
N THR A 219 6.00 -13.17 -13.61
CA THR A 219 4.91 -14.08 -13.24
C THR A 219 5.44 -15.46 -12.82
N ALA A 220 6.49 -15.95 -13.50
CA ALA A 220 7.13 -17.22 -13.16
C ALA A 220 7.98 -17.13 -11.88
N ALA A 221 8.67 -16.01 -11.65
CA ALA A 221 9.55 -15.82 -10.50
C ALA A 221 8.80 -15.44 -9.21
N ARG A 222 7.67 -14.74 -9.33
CA ARG A 222 6.82 -14.26 -8.23
C ARG A 222 5.33 -14.49 -8.55
N PRO A 223 4.88 -15.75 -8.71
CA PRO A 223 3.45 -16.02 -8.89
C PRO A 223 2.65 -15.49 -7.71
N SER A 224 1.48 -14.94 -8.02
CA SER A 224 0.51 -14.49 -7.03
C SER A 224 -0.84 -15.16 -7.28
N SER A 225 -1.61 -15.35 -6.21
CA SER A 225 -2.99 -15.82 -6.26
C SER A 225 -3.88 -14.97 -5.38
N ILE A 226 -5.13 -14.83 -5.79
CA ILE A 226 -6.17 -14.11 -5.06
C ILE A 226 -7.30 -15.09 -4.77
N THR A 227 -7.75 -15.12 -3.52
CA THR A 227 -8.87 -15.96 -3.07
C THR A 227 -9.81 -15.17 -2.16
N GLN A 228 -11.02 -15.67 -1.94
CA GLN A 228 -12.01 -15.08 -1.04
C GLN A 228 -12.37 -16.09 0.07
N PRO A 229 -11.55 -16.21 1.13
CA PRO A 229 -11.67 -17.34 2.07
C PRO A 229 -12.98 -17.37 2.86
N ALA A 230 -13.56 -16.21 3.18
CA ALA A 230 -14.88 -16.10 3.80
C ALA A 230 -16.06 -16.15 2.80
N GLY A 231 -15.78 -16.43 1.51
CA GLY A 231 -16.75 -16.48 0.42
C GLY A 231 -17.03 -15.12 -0.22
N ASN A 232 -17.61 -15.16 -1.42
CA ASN A 232 -17.73 -13.99 -2.31
C ASN A 232 -18.68 -12.89 -1.82
N SER A 233 -19.47 -13.15 -0.77
CA SER A 233 -20.36 -12.16 -0.15
C SER A 233 -19.68 -11.36 0.96
N LYS A 234 -18.51 -11.79 1.42
CA LYS A 234 -17.75 -11.14 2.49
C LYS A 234 -16.62 -10.33 1.88
N LEU A 235 -16.36 -9.16 2.46
CA LEU A 235 -15.21 -8.33 2.09
C LEU A 235 -13.97 -8.87 2.81
N HIS A 236 -13.54 -10.06 2.37
CA HIS A 236 -12.33 -10.74 2.80
C HIS A 236 -11.60 -11.25 1.56
N GLU A 237 -10.47 -10.63 1.25
CA GLU A 237 -9.59 -11.03 0.15
C GLU A 237 -8.27 -11.54 0.70
N ARG A 238 -7.79 -12.67 0.18
CA ARG A 238 -6.46 -13.18 0.49
C ARG A 238 -5.60 -13.16 -0.76
N VAL A 239 -4.48 -12.47 -0.67
CA VAL A 239 -3.44 -12.45 -1.70
C VAL A 239 -2.24 -13.23 -1.17
N THR A 240 -1.84 -14.27 -1.89
CA THR A 240 -0.61 -15.02 -1.58
C THR A 240 0.40 -14.78 -2.70
N ILE A 241 1.62 -14.45 -2.33
CA ILE A 241 2.75 -14.26 -3.25
C ILE A 241 3.82 -15.29 -2.88
N THR A 242 4.28 -16.05 -3.87
CA THR A 242 5.35 -17.04 -3.69
C THR A 242 6.57 -16.61 -4.48
N TYR A 243 7.73 -16.59 -3.85
CA TYR A 243 9.01 -16.35 -4.51
C TYR A 243 9.57 -17.70 -4.95
N ALA A 244 9.28 -18.06 -6.20
CA ALA A 244 9.48 -19.40 -6.75
C ALA A 244 10.91 -19.92 -6.59
N GLY A 245 11.87 -18.99 -6.53
CA GLY A 245 13.25 -19.38 -6.53
C GLY A 245 13.84 -19.84 -5.20
N ASN A 246 13.33 -19.34 -4.07
CA ASN A 246 13.74 -19.82 -2.75
C ASN A 246 12.59 -20.50 -1.99
N GLY A 247 11.40 -20.60 -2.60
CA GLY A 247 10.22 -21.21 -2.01
C GLY A 247 9.58 -20.41 -0.87
N THR A 248 10.10 -19.22 -0.55
CA THR A 248 9.50 -18.35 0.47
C THR A 248 8.22 -17.73 -0.07
N SER A 249 7.31 -17.38 0.84
CA SER A 249 6.04 -16.78 0.49
C SER A 249 5.61 -15.74 1.52
N GLU A 250 4.69 -14.88 1.09
CA GLU A 250 3.94 -13.98 1.93
C GLU A 250 2.46 -14.05 1.61
N THR A 251 1.62 -13.78 2.60
CA THR A 251 0.17 -13.77 2.49
C THR A 251 -0.38 -12.55 3.19
N TYR A 252 -1.27 -11.86 2.48
CA TYR A 252 -2.04 -10.73 2.95
C TYR A 252 -3.49 -11.15 3.01
N ASP A 253 -4.07 -11.10 4.19
CA ASP A 253 -5.51 -11.15 4.38
C ASP A 253 -6.03 -9.73 4.60
N TYR A 254 -6.87 -9.26 3.67
CA TYR A 254 -7.52 -7.97 3.70
C TYR A 254 -8.97 -8.15 4.15
N TYR A 255 -9.36 -7.43 5.20
CA TYR A 255 -10.69 -7.45 5.78
C TYR A 255 -11.28 -6.05 5.83
N VAL A 256 -12.60 -5.96 5.65
CA VAL A 256 -13.38 -4.81 6.07
C VAL A 256 -14.21 -5.24 7.28
N VAL A 257 -13.94 -4.63 8.44
CA VAL A 257 -14.43 -5.12 9.74
C VAL A 257 -15.10 -4.00 10.54
N ALA A 258 -16.29 -4.27 11.09
CA ALA A 258 -17.00 -3.35 11.97
C ALA A 258 -16.35 -3.32 13.37
N ASP A 259 -16.71 -2.35 14.21
CA ASP A 259 -16.07 -2.18 15.52
C ASP A 259 -16.31 -3.35 16.50
N ASP A 260 -17.31 -4.21 16.22
CA ASP A 260 -17.63 -5.42 16.98
C ASP A 260 -16.95 -6.69 16.43
N GLY A 261 -16.07 -6.56 15.43
CA GLY A 261 -15.38 -7.69 14.79
C GLY A 261 -16.17 -8.34 13.65
N ARG A 262 -17.37 -7.85 13.32
CA ARG A 262 -18.16 -8.39 12.21
C ARG A 262 -17.54 -8.01 10.87
N LEU A 263 -17.31 -9.02 10.03
CA LEU A 263 -16.94 -8.80 8.63
C LEU A 263 -18.07 -8.16 7.83
N ALA A 264 -17.70 -7.11 7.09
CA ALA A 264 -18.57 -6.47 6.13
C ALA A 264 -18.96 -7.42 5.00
N THR A 265 -20.13 -7.15 4.41
CA THR A 265 -20.63 -7.88 3.26
C THR A 265 -20.77 -6.96 2.05
N SER A 266 -20.85 -7.54 0.85
CA SER A 266 -21.21 -6.77 -0.35
C SER A 266 -22.59 -6.11 -0.25
N ALA A 267 -23.50 -6.67 0.56
CA ALA A 267 -24.82 -6.09 0.80
C ALA A 267 -24.75 -4.77 1.61
N ASP A 268 -23.75 -4.64 2.49
CA ASP A 268 -23.56 -3.44 3.33
C ASP A 268 -23.24 -2.20 2.46
N PHE A 269 -22.69 -2.41 1.26
CA PHE A 269 -22.34 -1.37 0.29
C PHE A 269 -23.23 -1.40 -0.97
N TYR A 270 -24.34 -2.13 -0.96
CA TYR A 270 -25.16 -2.30 -2.17
C TYR A 270 -25.71 -0.95 -2.65
N GLY A 271 -25.39 -0.60 -3.91
CA GLY A 271 -25.77 0.68 -4.50
C GLY A 271 -24.97 1.89 -3.98
N LEU A 272 -24.02 1.69 -3.07
CA LEU A 272 -23.15 2.73 -2.53
C LEU A 272 -21.79 2.66 -3.22
N THR A 273 -21.56 3.52 -4.21
CA THR A 273 -20.30 3.56 -4.96
C THR A 273 -19.52 4.86 -4.76
N SER A 274 -20.16 5.93 -4.27
CA SER A 274 -19.51 7.20 -3.96
C SER A 274 -20.42 8.11 -3.13
N GLY A 275 -19.96 9.35 -2.87
CA GLY A 275 -20.77 10.35 -2.17
C GLY A 275 -20.77 10.24 -0.65
N GLU A 276 -21.55 11.11 -0.02
CA GLU A 276 -21.63 11.22 1.45
C GLU A 276 -22.17 9.95 2.10
N THR A 277 -23.20 9.32 1.53
CA THR A 277 -23.75 8.05 2.04
C THR A 277 -22.71 6.94 2.05
N TYR A 278 -21.93 6.81 0.97
CA TYR A 278 -20.84 5.83 0.92
C TYR A 278 -19.80 6.09 2.01
N LYS A 279 -19.39 7.34 2.21
CA LYS A 279 -18.45 7.71 3.27
C LYS A 279 -19.01 7.42 4.66
N ASN A 280 -20.27 7.77 4.91
CA ASN A 280 -20.92 7.50 6.20
C ASN A 280 -21.03 6.00 6.48
N THR A 281 -21.30 5.18 5.47
CA THR A 281 -21.24 3.71 5.60
C THR A 281 -19.81 3.24 5.85
N LEU A 282 -18.84 3.75 5.09
CA LEU A 282 -17.43 3.38 5.24
C LEU A 282 -16.91 3.65 6.66
N LEU A 283 -17.32 4.74 7.29
CA LEU A 283 -16.95 5.10 8.67
C LEU A 283 -17.52 4.14 9.74
N GLN A 284 -18.41 3.22 9.38
CA GLN A 284 -18.88 2.14 10.28
C GLN A 284 -17.94 0.94 10.28
N TYR A 285 -16.92 0.95 9.42
CA TYR A 285 -15.98 -0.14 9.23
C TYR A 285 -14.53 0.33 9.32
N ASN A 286 -13.64 -0.65 9.38
CA ASN A 286 -12.19 -0.51 9.44
C ASN A 286 -11.54 -1.39 8.39
N TYR A 287 -10.33 -1.02 7.99
CA TYR A 287 -9.49 -1.86 7.15
C TYR A 287 -8.53 -2.65 8.04
N GLU A 288 -8.67 -3.97 8.07
CA GLU A 288 -7.75 -4.83 8.79
C GLU A 288 -6.92 -5.68 7.82
N HIS A 289 -5.60 -5.65 7.98
CA HIS A 289 -4.64 -6.40 7.21
C HIS A 289 -3.87 -7.33 8.16
N THR A 290 -3.95 -8.64 7.89
CA THR A 290 -3.10 -9.64 8.55
C THR A 290 -2.05 -10.10 7.57
N ILE A 291 -0.78 -9.92 7.92
CA ILE A 291 0.34 -10.22 7.04
C ILE A 291 1.17 -11.34 7.63
N GLN A 292 1.36 -12.40 6.87
CA GLN A 292 2.20 -13.53 7.21
C GLN A 292 3.30 -13.70 6.15
N ALA A 293 4.49 -14.08 6.57
CA ALA A 293 5.59 -14.42 5.67
C ALA A 293 6.35 -15.63 6.20
N SER A 294 6.98 -16.39 5.30
CA SER A 294 7.82 -17.54 5.67
C SER A 294 8.90 -17.16 6.69
N GLU A 295 9.44 -15.95 6.55
CA GLU A 295 10.48 -15.36 7.42
C GLU A 295 9.97 -15.05 8.83
N PHE A 296 8.66 -14.90 9.01
CA PHE A 296 8.07 -14.56 10.31
C PHE A 296 7.99 -15.77 11.24
N GLY A 297 8.37 -16.97 10.78
CA GLY A 297 8.40 -18.17 11.64
C GLY A 297 7.05 -18.46 12.32
N GLY A 298 5.94 -18.22 11.62
CA GLY A 298 4.58 -18.40 12.11
C GLY A 298 3.96 -17.20 12.84
N ARG A 299 4.71 -16.11 13.02
CA ARG A 299 4.16 -14.83 13.50
C ARG A 299 3.47 -14.08 12.35
N SER A 300 2.74 -13.02 12.70
CA SER A 300 2.06 -12.13 11.75
C SER A 300 2.29 -10.66 12.11
N ILE A 301 1.97 -9.76 11.20
CA ILE A 301 1.76 -8.33 11.47
C ILE A 301 0.26 -8.05 11.26
N ASP A 302 -0.43 -7.58 12.29
CA ASP A 302 -1.89 -7.40 12.28
C ASP A 302 -2.23 -5.92 12.46
N LEU A 303 -2.66 -5.28 11.38
CA LEU A 303 -2.88 -3.84 11.33
C LEU A 303 -4.34 -3.53 11.05
N VAL A 304 -4.95 -2.71 11.89
CA VAL A 304 -6.30 -2.18 11.74
C VAL A 304 -6.20 -0.66 11.61
N VAL A 305 -6.86 -0.14 10.59
CA VAL A 305 -6.82 1.26 10.21
C VAL A 305 -8.25 1.80 10.12
N GLU A 306 -8.51 2.92 10.78
CA GLU A 306 -9.78 3.64 10.71
C GLU A 306 -9.80 4.56 9.47
N PRO A 307 -10.84 4.48 8.62
CA PRO A 307 -10.89 5.29 7.40
C PRO A 307 -11.09 6.79 7.68
N LYS A 308 -11.50 7.18 8.90
CA LYS A 308 -11.85 8.56 9.25
C LYS A 308 -10.70 9.55 9.03
N ILE A 309 -9.49 9.20 9.47
CA ILE A 309 -8.32 10.07 9.27
C ILE A 309 -7.96 10.22 7.79
N MET A 310 -8.19 9.16 6.99
CA MET A 310 -7.97 9.18 5.55
C MET A 310 -9.01 10.05 4.82
N VAL A 311 -10.27 10.00 5.25
CA VAL A 311 -11.34 10.87 4.73
C VAL A 311 -11.05 12.34 5.06
N LYS A 312 -10.66 12.64 6.30
CA LYS A 312 -10.32 14.02 6.72
C LYS A 312 -9.12 14.60 5.96
N SER A 313 -8.09 13.79 5.74
CA SER A 313 -6.88 14.21 5.01
C SER A 313 -7.05 14.23 3.49
N GLY A 314 -8.11 13.62 2.95
CA GLY A 314 -8.34 13.47 1.52
C GLY A 314 -7.54 12.35 0.85
N LEU A 315 -6.93 11.44 1.63
CA LEU A 315 -6.45 10.15 1.13
C LEU A 315 -7.60 9.29 0.59
N ILE A 316 -8.76 9.38 1.25
CA ILE A 316 -10.04 8.91 0.72
C ILE A 316 -10.85 10.16 0.33
N PRO A 317 -10.78 10.56 -0.95
CA PRO A 317 -11.45 11.78 -1.45
C PRO A 317 -12.97 11.78 -1.37
#